data_AF-A0AA39IZD5-F1
#
_entry.id   AF-A0AA39IZD5-F1
#
_cell.length_a   1.000
_cell.length_b   1.000
_cell.length_c   1.000
_cell.angle_alpha   90.00
_cell.angle_beta   90.00
_cell.angle_gamma   90.00
#
_symmetry.space_group_name_H-M   'P 1'
#
loop_
_entity.id
_entity.type
_entity.pdbx_description
1 polymer ?
#
loop_
_entity_poly.entity_id
_entity_poly.type
_entity_poly.pdbx_seq_one_letter_code
_entity_poly.pdbx_strand_id
1 'polypeptide(L)'
;MSCSKHTLKAQAAVLDASSGRFEENIDWLASIIHPTPAYQRLFRDTWGCNRPPFVEEEVLRDENNRANVKVPQKTWAFLDSTMHSRFFQRLRTRPFIRREYEQALSDILQAVMTGNENITVGDEEEPEEGGLGEEFEEHTDSASLDTSATSGKHVREERSDADGRESKKQHLQDTGTSSDLGEQAMTIDCLVDQKPAEYSNPFLVRYKDSKAASKVKGFIITGHPGIGKTIFLYYVLLLRLQASQPTILVTHPERVIVFLRRGPFSIPMADFEDAMQVIPTTAWCLVDANESLETVPETIFNTPFFILQAALPKRQHLQWANKTIGILQYVMKPFSLSELIIGRNRSLDVSKTLSEESLQEYYRRYTPSARFTYQHAGNLDKYTKFVQGLLHQLTDGRLKNLIGAFPLNVDSVGEQILYHVLTVTAKAGSQRSIPEIDISSHHLSQLIQLQSSSATVVGCCVLGFNLHAAGYGWRVDDLDVDWSPGL
;
A
#
# COMPACT_ATOMS: atom_id res chain seq x y z
N MET A 1 -28.71 -29.42 -19.41
CA MET A 1 -29.42 -28.54 -20.36
C MET A 1 -28.45 -27.44 -20.78
N SER A 2 -28.00 -27.42 -22.04
CA SER A 2 -27.02 -26.44 -22.53
C SER A 2 -27.74 -25.17 -22.95
N CYS A 3 -27.69 -24.13 -22.10
CA CYS A 3 -28.24 -22.83 -22.44
C CYS A 3 -27.20 -22.07 -23.29
N SER A 4 -27.58 -21.70 -24.51
CA SER A 4 -26.71 -21.04 -25.49
C SER A 4 -26.16 -19.70 -24.95
N LYS A 5 -24.85 -19.47 -25.15
CA LYS A 5 -24.13 -18.23 -24.75
C LYS A 5 -24.78 -16.94 -25.27
N HIS A 6 -25.62 -17.02 -26.31
CA HIS A 6 -26.36 -15.87 -26.84
C HIS A 6 -27.56 -15.45 -25.96
N THR A 7 -28.16 -16.37 -25.21
CA THR A 7 -29.33 -16.09 -24.34
C THR A 7 -28.91 -15.33 -23.08
N LEU A 8 -27.72 -15.61 -22.54
CA LEU A 8 -27.19 -14.96 -21.34
C LEU A 8 -26.83 -13.47 -21.57
N LYS A 9 -26.30 -13.12 -22.76
CA LYS A 9 -26.01 -11.72 -23.11
C LYS A 9 -27.28 -10.88 -23.26
N ALA A 10 -28.37 -11.47 -23.75
CA ALA A 10 -29.65 -10.77 -23.87
C ALA A 10 -30.32 -10.54 -22.50
N GLN A 11 -30.20 -11.49 -21.56
CA GLN A 11 -30.78 -11.35 -20.22
C GLN A 11 -30.04 -10.31 -19.35
N ALA A 12 -28.72 -10.22 -19.45
CA ALA A 12 -27.95 -9.21 -18.72
C ALA A 12 -28.25 -7.77 -19.16
N ALA A 13 -28.47 -7.53 -20.47
CA ALA A 13 -28.85 -6.22 -20.98
C ALA A 13 -30.30 -5.83 -20.65
N VAL A 14 -31.18 -6.82 -20.45
CA VAL A 14 -32.58 -6.60 -20.04
C VAL A 14 -32.69 -6.29 -18.55
N LEU A 15 -31.80 -6.81 -17.70
CA LEU A 15 -31.78 -6.53 -16.26
C LEU A 15 -31.42 -5.07 -15.94
N ASP A 16 -30.60 -4.40 -16.75
CA ASP A 16 -30.30 -2.98 -16.59
C ASP A 16 -31.46 -2.05 -17.00
N ALA A 17 -32.39 -2.55 -17.84
CA ALA A 17 -33.51 -1.77 -18.38
C ALA A 17 -34.86 -2.09 -17.72
N SER A 18 -34.94 -3.08 -16.83
CA SER A 18 -36.20 -3.55 -16.21
C SER A 18 -36.15 -3.49 -14.69
N SER A 19 -36.20 -2.28 -14.15
CA SER A 19 -36.35 -2.03 -12.70
C SER A 19 -37.55 -2.76 -12.06
N GLY A 20 -38.58 -3.10 -12.86
CA GLY A 20 -39.81 -3.76 -12.37
C GLY A 20 -39.71 -5.26 -12.07
N ARG A 21 -38.82 -6.04 -12.71
CA ARG A 21 -38.64 -7.48 -12.37
C ARG A 21 -37.75 -7.71 -11.15
N PHE A 22 -37.11 -6.66 -10.65
CA PHE A 22 -36.23 -6.73 -9.50
C PHE A 22 -37.03 -6.91 -8.19
N GLU A 23 -38.24 -6.34 -8.11
CA GLU A 23 -39.06 -6.34 -6.88
C GLU A 23 -39.65 -7.71 -6.52
N GLU A 24 -40.08 -8.52 -7.49
CA GLU A 24 -40.58 -9.88 -7.21
C GLU A 24 -39.47 -10.84 -6.75
N ASN A 25 -38.22 -10.60 -7.18
CA ASN A 25 -37.08 -11.37 -6.70
C ASN A 25 -36.61 -10.93 -5.30
N ILE A 26 -37.02 -9.76 -4.82
CA ILE A 26 -36.53 -9.23 -3.54
C ILE A 26 -37.03 -10.04 -2.35
N ASP A 27 -38.23 -10.61 -2.39
CA ASP A 27 -38.76 -11.41 -1.28
C ASP A 27 -38.04 -12.77 -1.18
N TRP A 28 -37.77 -13.40 -2.33
CA TRP A 28 -36.95 -14.61 -2.38
C TRP A 28 -35.50 -14.30 -1.97
N LEU A 29 -34.90 -13.21 -2.48
CA LEU A 29 -33.58 -12.77 -2.06
C LEU A 29 -33.54 -12.48 -0.56
N ALA A 30 -34.55 -11.82 0.01
CA ALA A 30 -34.61 -11.56 1.45
C ALA A 30 -34.64 -12.84 2.29
N SER A 31 -35.07 -13.98 1.72
CA SER A 31 -35.07 -15.28 2.40
C SER A 31 -33.68 -15.93 2.47
N ILE A 32 -32.82 -15.73 1.46
CA ILE A 32 -31.46 -16.30 1.39
C ILE A 32 -30.36 -15.29 1.73
N ILE A 33 -30.68 -14.00 1.65
CA ILE A 33 -29.78 -12.89 1.89
C ILE A 33 -30.07 -12.31 3.27
N HIS A 34 -29.18 -12.62 4.21
CA HIS A 34 -29.32 -12.09 5.57
C HIS A 34 -28.58 -10.76 5.72
N PRO A 35 -29.23 -9.70 6.25
CA PRO A 35 -28.53 -8.50 6.67
C PRO A 35 -27.37 -8.84 7.62
N THR A 36 -26.23 -8.18 7.47
CA THR A 36 -25.06 -8.44 8.30
C THR A 36 -24.74 -7.26 9.23
N PRO A 37 -25.07 -7.36 10.54
CA PRO A 37 -24.78 -6.30 11.50
C PRO A 37 -23.30 -5.91 11.55
N ALA A 38 -22.40 -6.85 11.25
CA ALA A 38 -20.95 -6.64 11.28
C ALA A 38 -20.47 -5.59 10.26
N TYR A 39 -21.15 -5.48 9.11
CA TYR A 39 -20.82 -4.53 8.05
C TYR A 39 -21.83 -3.39 7.90
N GLN A 40 -22.97 -3.45 8.58
CA GLN A 40 -24.02 -2.43 8.50
C GLN A 40 -23.50 -1.04 8.88
N ARG A 41 -22.63 -0.95 9.90
CA ARG A 41 -22.04 0.32 10.32
C ARG A 41 -21.08 0.88 9.27
N LEU A 42 -20.15 0.05 8.80
CA LEU A 42 -19.24 0.41 7.70
C LEU A 42 -20.00 0.95 6.49
N PHE A 43 -21.06 0.23 6.10
CA PHE A 43 -21.93 0.62 4.99
C PHE A 43 -22.62 1.95 5.24
N ARG A 44 -23.30 2.13 6.39
CA ARG A 44 -24.01 3.37 6.70
C ARG A 44 -23.07 4.58 6.74
N ASP A 45 -21.87 4.40 7.26
CA ASP A 45 -20.93 5.49 7.48
C ASP A 45 -20.23 5.90 6.16
N THR A 46 -20.21 5.00 5.15
CA THR A 46 -19.44 5.20 3.90
C THR A 46 -20.31 5.31 2.65
N TRP A 47 -21.41 4.54 2.54
CA TRP A 47 -22.16 4.38 1.31
C TRP A 47 -22.79 5.68 0.83
N GLY A 48 -22.33 6.18 -0.33
CA GLY A 48 -22.80 7.43 -0.91
C GLY A 48 -22.59 8.65 0.00
N CYS A 49 -21.71 8.52 1.00
CA CYS A 49 -21.39 9.61 1.90
C CYS A 49 -20.46 10.60 1.18
N ASN A 50 -20.78 11.89 1.27
CA ASN A 50 -19.90 12.94 0.76
C ASN A 50 -18.66 13.15 1.65
N ARG A 51 -18.63 12.55 2.84
CA ARG A 51 -17.44 12.59 3.71
C ARG A 51 -16.44 11.55 3.22
N PRO A 52 -15.16 11.89 3.06
CA PRO A 52 -14.15 10.91 2.71
C PRO A 52 -14.05 9.84 3.81
N PRO A 53 -13.83 8.56 3.48
CA PRO A 53 -13.59 7.50 4.47
C PRO A 53 -12.23 7.62 5.16
N PHE A 54 -11.46 8.64 4.79
CA PHE A 54 -10.11 8.91 5.24
C PHE A 54 -10.00 10.34 5.78
N VAL A 55 -9.07 10.55 6.70
CA VAL A 55 -8.75 11.85 7.30
C VAL A 55 -7.27 12.13 7.16
N GLU A 56 -6.94 13.37 6.84
CA GLU A 56 -5.56 13.84 6.81
C GLU A 56 -5.09 14.12 8.24
N GLU A 57 -3.93 13.61 8.60
CA GLU A 57 -3.36 13.73 9.95
C GLU A 57 -1.88 14.05 9.88
N GLU A 58 -1.40 14.77 10.89
CA GLU A 58 0.03 14.99 11.09
C GLU A 58 0.76 13.67 11.38
N VAL A 59 1.97 13.55 10.85
CA VAL A 59 2.87 12.44 11.10
C VAL A 59 3.75 12.81 12.28
N LEU A 60 3.51 12.14 13.41
CA LEU A 60 4.32 12.31 14.61
C LEU A 60 5.73 11.73 14.38
N ARG A 61 6.76 12.54 14.65
CA ARG A 61 8.18 12.18 14.58
C ARG A 61 8.79 12.19 15.99
N ASP A 62 9.87 11.43 16.19
CA ASP A 62 10.63 11.51 17.44
C ASP A 62 11.40 12.83 17.52
N GLU A 63 11.42 13.45 18.70
CA GLU A 63 12.19 14.68 18.93
C GLU A 63 13.69 14.41 19.00
N ASN A 64 14.10 13.37 19.72
CA ASN A 64 15.51 13.09 20.03
C ASN A 64 16.13 11.95 19.20
N ASN A 65 15.32 10.97 18.76
CA ASN A 65 15.80 9.73 18.10
C ASN A 65 15.27 9.62 16.67
N ARG A 66 15.32 10.73 15.94
CA ARG A 66 14.76 10.86 14.60
C ARG A 66 15.60 10.09 13.58
N ALA A 67 14.98 9.22 12.81
CA ALA A 67 15.65 8.54 11.70
C ALA A 67 15.95 9.53 10.57
N ASN A 68 17.15 9.43 9.96
CA ASN A 68 17.55 10.25 8.82
C ASN A 68 16.86 9.81 7.52
N VAL A 69 15.55 10.01 7.46
CA VAL A 69 14.71 9.70 6.30
C VAL A 69 13.63 10.77 6.14
N LYS A 70 13.39 11.13 4.88
CA LYS A 70 12.31 12.05 4.50
C LYS A 70 10.97 11.36 4.76
N VAL A 71 10.17 11.95 5.65
CA VAL A 71 8.80 11.52 5.92
C VAL A 71 7.90 12.72 5.67
N PRO A 72 6.75 12.55 4.98
CA PRO A 72 5.81 13.64 4.79
C PRO A 72 5.30 14.16 6.14
N GLN A 73 4.99 15.45 6.20
CA GLN A 73 4.42 16.06 7.41
C GLN A 73 3.02 15.51 7.70
N LYS A 74 2.26 15.19 6.65
CA LYS A 74 0.89 14.68 6.75
C LYS A 74 0.72 13.35 6.02
N THR A 75 -0.27 12.59 6.43
CA THR A 75 -0.69 11.35 5.77
C THR A 75 -2.20 11.19 5.85
N TRP A 76 -2.75 10.38 4.95
CA TRP A 76 -4.15 9.98 5.02
C TRP A 76 -4.30 8.71 5.86
N ALA A 77 -5.22 8.73 6.82
CA ALA A 77 -5.55 7.58 7.66
C ALA A 77 -7.02 7.20 7.53
N PHE A 78 -7.32 5.91 7.75
CA PHE A 78 -8.70 5.41 7.81
C PHE A 78 -9.46 6.12 8.92
N LEU A 79 -10.71 6.57 8.73
CA LEU A 79 -11.45 7.24 9.83
C LEU A 79 -11.69 6.30 11.03
N ASP A 80 -11.63 6.81 12.27
CA ASP A 80 -11.90 6.01 13.48
C ASP A 80 -13.29 5.35 13.47
N SER A 81 -14.29 6.00 12.88
CA SER A 81 -15.63 5.43 12.73
C SER A 81 -15.63 4.13 11.92
N THR A 82 -14.73 4.02 10.93
CA THR A 82 -14.55 2.82 10.10
C THR A 82 -13.89 1.68 10.88
N MET A 83 -13.18 1.99 11.97
CA MET A 83 -12.40 1.05 12.79
C MET A 83 -13.24 0.22 13.77
N HIS A 84 -14.54 0.50 13.91
CA HIS A 84 -15.40 -0.27 14.81
C HIS A 84 -15.79 -1.66 14.30
N SER A 85 -15.38 -2.04 13.09
CA SER A 85 -15.56 -3.41 12.63
C SER A 85 -14.63 -4.35 13.40
N ARG A 86 -15.09 -5.56 13.70
CA ARG A 86 -14.27 -6.61 14.34
C ARG A 86 -12.97 -6.88 13.58
N PHE A 87 -12.93 -6.60 12.28
CA PHE A 87 -11.74 -6.76 11.46
C PHE A 87 -10.64 -5.78 11.88
N PHE A 88 -10.94 -4.48 11.93
CA PHE A 88 -9.94 -3.47 12.30
C PHE A 88 -9.46 -3.60 13.74
N GLN A 89 -10.34 -4.06 14.65
CA GLN A 89 -9.94 -4.41 16.02
C GLN A 89 -8.86 -5.51 16.07
N ARG A 90 -8.87 -6.47 15.14
CA ARG A 90 -7.84 -7.52 15.06
C ARG A 90 -6.51 -7.01 14.54
N LEU A 91 -6.51 -5.97 13.70
CA LEU A 91 -5.28 -5.39 13.19
C LEU A 91 -4.45 -4.72 14.29
N ARG A 92 -5.12 -4.32 15.40
CA ARG A 92 -4.51 -3.59 16.52
C ARG A 92 -3.82 -2.29 16.11
N THR A 93 -3.97 -1.86 14.87
CA THR A 93 -3.41 -0.63 14.33
C THR A 93 -4.45 0.01 13.42
N ARG A 94 -4.49 1.34 13.42
CA ARG A 94 -5.27 2.14 12.49
C ARG A 94 -4.48 2.30 11.19
N PRO A 95 -4.96 1.76 10.06
CA PRO A 95 -4.18 1.83 8.83
C PRO A 95 -4.10 3.26 8.29
N PHE A 96 -3.00 3.53 7.58
CA PHE A 96 -2.85 4.71 6.74
C PHE A 96 -2.81 4.31 5.27
N ILE A 97 -3.01 5.29 4.39
CA ILE A 97 -2.95 5.09 2.95
C ILE A 97 -1.51 5.17 2.52
N ARG A 98 -0.97 4.03 2.09
CA ARG A 98 0.36 3.93 1.50
C ARG A 98 0.34 4.53 0.10
N ARG A 99 1.45 5.15 -0.29
CA ARG A 99 1.66 5.56 -1.69
C ARG A 99 1.53 4.36 -2.64
N GLU A 100 2.00 3.20 -2.20
CA GLU A 100 1.88 1.95 -2.95
C GLU A 100 0.41 1.51 -3.16
N TYR A 101 -0.53 1.88 -2.27
CA TYR A 101 -1.96 1.60 -2.49
C TYR A 101 -2.56 2.48 -3.58
N GLU A 102 -2.19 3.76 -3.59
CA GLU A 102 -2.62 4.70 -4.63
C GLU A 102 -2.07 4.28 -5.99
N GLN A 103 -0.77 3.96 -6.05
CA GLN A 103 -0.12 3.47 -7.26
C GLN A 103 -0.77 2.18 -7.77
N ALA A 104 -0.94 1.18 -6.91
CA ALA A 104 -1.55 -0.09 -7.30
C ALA A 104 -2.97 0.08 -7.85
N LEU A 105 -3.79 0.92 -7.20
CA LEU A 105 -5.14 1.20 -7.69
C LEU A 105 -5.11 1.95 -9.02
N SER A 106 -4.22 2.94 -9.17
CA SER A 106 -4.04 3.68 -10.42
C SER A 106 -3.68 2.74 -11.57
N ASP A 107 -2.68 1.89 -11.37
CA ASP A 107 -2.20 0.91 -12.36
C ASP A 107 -3.32 -0.07 -12.76
N ILE A 108 -4.07 -0.57 -11.78
CA ILE A 108 -5.21 -1.46 -12.01
C ILE A 108 -6.29 -0.77 -12.84
N LEU A 109 -6.68 0.45 -12.46
CA LEU A 109 -7.71 1.18 -13.20
C LEU A 109 -7.26 1.50 -14.62
N GLN A 110 -6.00 1.90 -14.80
CA GLN A 110 -5.42 2.14 -16.12
C GLN A 110 -5.43 0.88 -16.98
N ALA A 111 -5.02 -0.27 -16.45
CA ALA A 111 -5.05 -1.55 -17.15
C ALA A 111 -6.49 -1.97 -17.51
N VAL A 112 -7.44 -1.78 -16.58
CA VAL A 112 -8.86 -2.05 -16.84
C VAL A 112 -9.38 -1.13 -17.96
N MET A 113 -9.02 0.16 -17.96
CA MET A 113 -9.50 1.11 -18.97
C MET A 113 -8.89 0.91 -20.35
N THR A 114 -7.58 0.65 -20.40
CA THR A 114 -6.79 0.62 -21.64
C THR A 114 -6.59 -0.79 -22.20
N GLY A 115 -6.77 -1.82 -21.38
CA GLY A 115 -6.36 -3.19 -21.70
C GLY A 115 -4.84 -3.37 -21.76
N ASN A 116 -4.04 -2.37 -21.35
CA ASN A 116 -2.59 -2.52 -21.29
C ASN A 116 -2.21 -3.37 -20.08
N GLU A 117 -1.68 -4.56 -20.35
CA GLU A 117 -1.27 -5.53 -19.34
C GLU A 117 0.14 -5.25 -18.79
N ASN A 118 0.91 -4.39 -19.47
CA ASN A 118 2.28 -4.05 -19.09
C ASN A 118 2.28 -2.97 -18.01
N ILE A 119 2.29 -3.41 -16.75
CA ILE A 119 2.50 -2.55 -15.59
C ILE A 119 3.96 -2.66 -15.16
N THR A 120 4.69 -1.56 -15.26
CA THR A 120 6.09 -1.49 -14.83
C THR A 120 6.20 -0.84 -13.45
N VAL A 121 7.24 -1.22 -12.71
CA VAL A 121 7.64 -0.48 -11.52
C VAL A 121 8.26 0.83 -11.98
N GLY A 122 7.69 1.97 -11.57
CA GLY A 122 8.29 3.27 -11.87
C GLY A 122 9.73 3.35 -11.35
N ASP A 123 10.62 3.90 -12.18
CA ASP A 123 12.03 4.16 -11.87
C ASP A 123 12.23 5.32 -10.89
N GLU A 124 11.15 5.82 -10.27
CA GLU A 124 11.27 6.91 -9.32
C GLU A 124 12.23 6.47 -8.21
N GLU A 125 13.42 7.05 -8.27
CA GLU A 125 14.38 7.13 -7.19
C GLU A 125 13.55 7.56 -5.97
N GLU A 126 13.31 6.62 -5.04
CA GLU A 126 12.97 7.07 -3.70
C GLU A 126 14.08 8.07 -3.35
N PRO A 127 13.73 9.33 -3.02
CA PRO A 127 14.72 10.40 -2.89
C PRO A 127 15.81 9.84 -2.00
N GLU A 128 17.00 9.64 -2.58
CA GLU A 128 18.02 8.75 -2.03
C GLU A 128 18.07 8.97 -0.53
N GLU A 129 17.77 7.92 0.26
CA GLU A 129 17.94 7.98 1.71
C GLU A 129 19.39 8.40 1.90
N GLY A 130 19.61 9.68 2.23
CA GLY A 130 20.92 10.31 2.16
C GLY A 130 21.92 9.37 2.79
N GLY A 131 22.80 8.81 1.95
CA GLY A 131 23.90 7.99 2.42
C GLY A 131 24.54 8.75 3.56
N LEU A 132 24.88 8.03 4.64
CA LEU A 132 25.59 8.59 5.79
C LEU A 132 26.86 9.25 5.26
N GLY A 133 26.75 10.52 4.86
CA GLY A 133 27.83 11.31 4.35
C GLY A 133 28.71 11.57 5.54
N GLU A 134 29.87 10.93 5.53
CA GLU A 134 31.03 11.42 6.25
C GLU A 134 31.13 12.91 5.97
N GLU A 135 30.98 13.72 7.00
CA GLU A 135 31.15 15.17 6.94
C GLU A 135 32.59 15.44 6.49
N PHE A 136 32.81 15.59 5.18
CA PHE A 136 34.00 16.24 4.69
C PHE A 136 33.88 17.73 5.03
N GLU A 137 34.60 18.14 6.07
CA GLU A 137 34.92 19.53 6.34
C GLU A 137 35.58 20.14 5.10
N GLU A 138 34.80 20.85 4.28
CA GLU A 138 35.33 21.62 3.17
C GLU A 138 35.88 22.95 3.71
N HIS A 139 37.18 22.96 4.00
CA HIS A 139 37.97 24.17 4.17
C HIS A 139 37.89 25.02 2.89
N THR A 140 37.16 26.13 2.96
CA THR A 140 37.16 27.15 1.91
C THR A 140 38.29 28.15 2.19
N ASP A 141 39.41 27.96 1.50
CA ASP A 141 40.39 29.02 1.28
C ASP A 141 40.16 29.69 -0.08
N SER A 142 40.07 31.01 0.00
CA SER A 142 39.90 31.96 -1.07
C SER A 142 41.08 32.00 -2.06
N ALA A 143 40.79 32.10 -3.36
CA ALA A 143 41.61 32.91 -4.28
C ALA A 143 40.80 33.35 -5.52
N SER A 144 40.80 34.67 -5.69
CA SER A 144 40.33 35.45 -6.84
C SER A 144 41.03 35.10 -8.15
N LEU A 145 40.35 35.30 -9.28
CA LEU A 145 40.93 36.02 -10.43
C LEU A 145 39.83 36.44 -11.43
N ASP A 146 39.87 37.72 -11.77
CA ASP A 146 39.13 38.42 -12.82
C ASP A 146 39.48 37.90 -14.23
N THR A 147 38.55 37.98 -15.19
CA THR A 147 38.65 38.90 -16.35
C THR A 147 37.50 38.79 -17.38
N SER A 148 36.79 39.93 -17.53
CA SER A 148 36.37 40.64 -18.75
C SER A 148 35.57 40.03 -19.92
N ALA A 149 34.43 40.70 -20.18
CA ALA A 149 33.89 41.21 -21.47
C ALA A 149 33.43 40.20 -22.56
N THR A 150 32.26 40.33 -23.22
CA THR A 150 31.76 41.48 -24.01
C THR A 150 30.27 41.25 -24.37
N SER A 151 29.36 42.20 -24.06
CA SER A 151 28.56 43.06 -24.97
C SER A 151 27.46 42.46 -25.87
N GLY A 152 26.24 43.04 -25.75
CA GLY A 152 25.19 43.09 -26.79
C GLY A 152 23.76 42.90 -26.24
N LYS A 153 23.07 43.87 -25.60
CA LYS A 153 22.43 45.12 -26.08
C LYS A 153 21.09 44.91 -26.85
N HIS A 154 19.95 45.16 -26.19
CA HIS A 154 18.74 45.86 -26.71
C HIS A 154 17.76 46.07 -25.52
N VAL A 155 17.64 47.27 -24.92
CA VAL A 155 16.83 48.47 -25.30
C VAL A 155 15.32 48.19 -25.14
N ARG A 156 14.67 48.66 -24.06
CA ARG A 156 14.01 50.01 -23.86
C ARG A 156 12.56 49.94 -24.39
N GLU A 157 11.49 50.41 -23.74
CA GLU A 157 11.15 51.68 -23.08
C GLU A 157 9.91 51.43 -22.18
N GLU A 158 9.86 51.94 -20.93
CA GLU A 158 9.23 53.22 -20.51
C GLU A 158 7.70 53.24 -20.73
N ARG A 159 6.81 53.77 -19.88
CA ARG A 159 6.79 54.76 -18.78
C ARG A 159 5.35 54.70 -18.21
N SER A 160 5.02 55.06 -16.98
CA SER A 160 4.77 56.42 -16.46
C SER A 160 3.89 56.19 -15.22
N ASP A 161 4.26 56.61 -14.01
CA ASP A 161 4.25 57.97 -13.42
C ASP A 161 2.91 58.36 -12.77
N ALA A 162 3.07 59.14 -11.69
CA ALA A 162 2.11 59.98 -10.96
C ALA A 162 1.28 59.28 -9.86
N ASP A 163 1.01 59.86 -8.69
CA ASP A 163 1.39 61.12 -8.01
C ASP A 163 0.67 61.13 -6.63
N GLY A 164 1.18 61.90 -5.66
CA GLY A 164 0.29 62.75 -4.87
C GLY A 164 -0.08 62.40 -3.42
N ARG A 165 0.68 63.03 -2.49
CA ARG A 165 0.21 63.90 -1.37
C ARG A 165 -0.53 63.36 -0.13
N GLU A 166 0.18 63.45 1.00
CA GLU A 166 -0.07 64.28 2.20
C GLU A 166 -1.50 64.72 2.57
N SER A 167 -1.90 64.49 3.84
CA SER A 167 -2.25 65.56 4.80
C SER A 167 -2.50 65.10 6.25
N LYS A 168 -2.01 65.95 7.16
CA LYS A 168 -2.14 66.05 8.62
C LYS A 168 -3.57 66.47 9.05
N LYS A 169 -4.01 66.07 10.26
CA LYS A 169 -4.48 67.00 11.34
C LYS A 169 -4.78 66.29 12.68
N GLN A 170 -4.41 67.01 13.74
CA GLN A 170 -4.57 66.74 15.19
C GLN A 170 -5.93 67.24 15.71
N HIS A 171 -6.45 66.71 16.84
CA HIS A 171 -7.00 67.45 18.01
C HIS A 171 -7.44 66.49 19.15
N LEU A 172 -6.74 66.48 20.31
CA LEU A 172 -7.15 66.86 21.70
C LEU A 172 -8.30 66.05 22.38
N GLN A 173 -7.99 65.27 23.44
CA GLN A 173 -8.24 65.48 24.91
C GLN A 173 -9.73 65.31 25.29
N ASP A 174 -10.17 64.55 26.32
CA ASP A 174 -9.68 64.51 27.70
C ASP A 174 -10.36 63.39 28.55
N THR A 175 -9.67 62.99 29.62
CA THR A 175 -10.13 62.46 30.94
C THR A 175 -11.12 61.28 31.08
N GLY A 176 -10.74 60.29 31.90
CA GLY A 176 -11.68 59.35 32.53
C GLY A 176 -11.03 58.19 33.30
N THR A 177 -10.52 58.47 34.49
CA THR A 177 -10.04 57.50 35.50
C THR A 177 -11.17 56.58 35.98
N SER A 178 -10.99 55.25 35.93
CA SER A 178 -11.56 54.33 36.94
C SER A 178 -11.03 52.91 36.75
N SER A 179 -10.55 52.36 37.86
CA SER A 179 -10.32 50.95 38.13
C SER A 179 -11.49 50.05 37.69
N ASP A 180 -11.20 48.88 37.11
CA ASP A 180 -11.61 47.63 37.75
C ASP A 180 -10.95 46.37 37.16
N LEU A 181 -10.75 45.41 38.06
CA LEU A 181 -10.29 44.05 37.83
C LEU A 181 -11.41 43.24 37.16
N GLY A 182 -11.11 42.51 36.08
CA GLY A 182 -12.00 41.43 35.61
C GLY A 182 -11.83 41.04 34.14
N GLU A 183 -11.66 39.74 33.92
CA GLU A 183 -11.83 39.04 32.64
C GLU A 183 -10.77 39.29 31.53
N GLN A 184 -9.68 38.51 31.61
CA GLN A 184 -8.99 38.06 30.41
C GLN A 184 -9.90 37.10 29.64
N ALA A 185 -10.80 37.65 28.82
CA ALA A 185 -11.38 36.93 27.71
C ALA A 185 -10.24 36.64 26.73
N MET A 186 -9.75 35.39 26.70
CA MET A 186 -8.97 34.88 25.58
C MET A 186 -9.83 35.07 24.33
N THR A 187 -9.47 36.06 23.53
CA THR A 187 -9.88 36.19 22.14
C THR A 187 -9.45 34.90 21.46
N ILE A 188 -10.38 33.95 21.32
CA ILE A 188 -10.23 32.78 20.46
C ILE A 188 -10.21 33.36 19.06
N ASP A 189 -9.00 33.74 18.64
CA ASP A 189 -8.72 34.19 17.29
C ASP A 189 -9.19 33.08 16.33
N CYS A 190 -10.25 33.43 15.61
CA CYS A 190 -10.60 32.98 14.28
C CYS A 190 -9.90 31.68 13.86
N LEU A 191 -10.49 30.55 14.26
CA LEU A 191 -10.33 29.29 13.53
C LEU A 191 -10.78 29.57 12.09
N VAL A 192 -9.82 29.89 11.25
CA VAL A 192 -9.98 30.00 9.81
C VAL A 192 -10.70 28.72 9.37
N ASP A 193 -11.90 28.86 8.80
CA ASP A 193 -12.66 27.78 8.16
C ASP A 193 -11.85 27.23 6.97
N GLN A 194 -10.76 26.53 7.25
CA GLN A 194 -10.03 25.79 6.25
C GLN A 194 -10.92 24.61 5.87
N LYS A 195 -11.47 24.67 4.65
CA LYS A 195 -12.17 23.53 4.06
C LYS A 195 -11.27 22.30 4.26
N PRO A 196 -11.74 21.25 4.96
CA PRO A 196 -10.91 20.08 5.22
C PRO A 196 -10.41 19.52 3.89
N ALA A 197 -9.15 19.08 3.87
CA ALA A 197 -8.57 18.44 2.70
C ALA A 197 -9.51 17.31 2.24
N GLU A 198 -9.71 17.22 0.93
CA GLU A 198 -10.63 16.26 0.32
C GLU A 198 -9.82 15.14 -0.34
N TYR A 199 -10.02 13.90 0.11
CA TYR A 199 -9.36 12.74 -0.49
C TYR A 199 -9.96 12.44 -1.87
N SER A 200 -9.11 12.34 -2.89
CA SER A 200 -9.55 12.05 -4.26
C SER A 200 -9.98 10.58 -4.41
N ASN A 201 -11.25 10.36 -4.73
CA ASN A 201 -11.78 9.02 -4.97
C ASN A 201 -11.88 8.74 -6.49
N PRO A 202 -11.06 7.82 -7.05
CA PRO A 202 -11.03 7.57 -8.48
C PRO A 202 -12.31 6.90 -9.00
N PHE A 203 -13.13 6.28 -8.14
CA PHE A 203 -14.39 5.66 -8.55
C PHE A 203 -15.56 6.65 -8.70
N LEU A 204 -15.40 7.91 -8.25
CA LEU A 204 -16.40 8.97 -8.48
C LEU A 204 -16.38 9.47 -9.93
N VAL A 205 -15.25 9.34 -10.61
CA VAL A 205 -15.12 9.69 -12.02
C VAL A 205 -15.86 8.63 -12.84
N ARG A 206 -17.02 8.98 -13.39
CA ARG A 206 -17.74 8.10 -14.32
C ARG A 206 -16.93 7.99 -15.61
N TYR A 207 -16.29 6.85 -15.82
CA TYR A 207 -15.72 6.47 -17.11
C TYR A 207 -16.86 6.25 -18.11
N LYS A 208 -17.32 7.32 -18.76
CA LYS A 208 -18.54 7.27 -19.58
C LYS A 208 -18.37 6.59 -20.93
N ASP A 209 -17.16 6.38 -21.45
CA ASP A 209 -17.03 6.16 -22.91
C ASP A 209 -15.99 5.11 -23.36
N SER A 210 -15.46 4.24 -22.50
CA SER A 210 -14.62 3.13 -23.00
C SER A 210 -15.50 2.02 -23.59
N LYS A 211 -15.84 2.14 -24.87
CA LYS A 211 -16.53 1.10 -25.65
C LYS A 211 -15.69 -0.16 -25.87
N ALA A 212 -14.40 -0.16 -25.52
CA ALA A 212 -13.59 -1.35 -25.56
C ALA A 212 -13.88 -2.20 -24.33
N ALA A 213 -14.51 -3.36 -24.54
CA ALA A 213 -14.60 -4.38 -23.51
C ALA A 213 -13.17 -4.76 -23.10
N SER A 214 -12.76 -4.34 -21.91
CA SER A 214 -11.46 -4.72 -21.36
C SER A 214 -11.35 -6.23 -21.30
N LYS A 215 -10.22 -6.77 -21.77
CA LYS A 215 -9.92 -8.20 -21.66
C LYS A 215 -9.50 -8.60 -20.24
N VAL A 216 -9.22 -7.62 -19.38
CA VAL A 216 -8.78 -7.85 -18.01
C VAL A 216 -9.99 -8.26 -17.16
N LYS A 217 -9.99 -9.53 -16.73
CA LYS A 217 -11.02 -10.11 -15.87
C LYS A 217 -10.68 -9.98 -14.37
N GLY A 218 -9.40 -9.79 -14.03
CA GLY A 218 -9.04 -9.57 -12.64
C GLY A 218 -7.56 -9.34 -12.40
N PHE A 219 -7.25 -9.08 -11.14
CA PHE A 219 -5.91 -8.85 -10.64
C PHE A 219 -5.65 -9.68 -9.39
N ILE A 220 -4.41 -10.16 -9.27
CA ILE A 220 -3.88 -10.76 -8.05
C ILE A 220 -2.81 -9.85 -7.48
N ILE A 221 -3.13 -9.23 -6.35
CA ILE A 221 -2.17 -8.52 -5.50
C ILE A 221 -1.41 -9.54 -4.66
N THR A 222 -0.12 -9.63 -4.91
CA THR A 222 0.79 -10.51 -4.17
C THR A 222 1.99 -9.73 -3.62
N GLY A 223 2.91 -10.42 -2.96
CA GLY A 223 4.11 -9.85 -2.36
C GLY A 223 4.35 -10.40 -0.96
N HIS A 224 5.37 -9.88 -0.29
CA HIS A 224 5.79 -10.36 1.02
C HIS A 224 4.64 -10.32 2.09
N PRO A 225 4.53 -11.29 3.02
CA PRO A 225 3.51 -11.28 4.06
C PRO A 225 3.59 -10.04 4.96
N GLY A 226 2.43 -9.57 5.45
CA GLY A 226 2.39 -8.45 6.40
C GLY A 226 2.61 -7.05 5.80
N ILE A 227 2.75 -6.92 4.48
CA ILE A 227 2.86 -5.62 3.77
C ILE A 227 1.51 -4.93 3.51
N GLY A 228 0.41 -5.43 4.08
CA GLY A 228 -0.89 -4.77 4.03
C GLY A 228 -1.72 -5.02 2.75
N LYS A 229 -1.52 -6.13 2.03
CA LYS A 229 -2.37 -6.50 0.87
C LYS A 229 -3.86 -6.59 1.22
N THR A 230 -4.20 -7.17 2.37
CA THR A 230 -5.59 -7.19 2.85
C THR A 230 -6.11 -5.78 3.10
N ILE A 231 -5.30 -4.89 3.69
CA ILE A 231 -5.66 -3.47 3.90
C ILE A 231 -5.93 -2.77 2.58
N PHE A 232 -5.15 -3.06 1.53
CA PHE A 232 -5.39 -2.56 0.20
C PHE A 232 -6.79 -2.94 -0.33
N LEU A 233 -7.27 -4.17 -0.10
CA LEU A 233 -8.66 -4.53 -0.46
C LEU A 233 -9.69 -3.68 0.30
N TYR A 234 -9.48 -3.42 1.59
CA TYR A 234 -10.39 -2.55 2.36
C TYR A 234 -10.31 -1.09 1.92
N TYR A 235 -9.14 -0.60 1.53
CA TYR A 235 -8.97 0.70 0.90
C TYR A 235 -9.82 0.81 -0.38
N VAL A 236 -9.75 -0.19 -1.27
CA VAL A 236 -10.58 -0.26 -2.47
C VAL A 236 -12.07 -0.38 -2.13
N LEU A 237 -12.44 -1.22 -1.16
CA LEU A 237 -13.81 -1.37 -0.69
C LEU A 237 -14.40 -0.02 -0.28
N LEU A 238 -13.72 0.71 0.62
CA LEU A 238 -14.20 1.99 1.14
C LEU A 238 -14.42 3.02 0.03
N LEU A 239 -13.48 3.13 -0.90
CA LEU A 239 -13.61 4.02 -2.05
C LEU A 239 -14.79 3.64 -2.94
N ARG A 240 -15.00 2.35 -3.21
CA ARG A 240 -16.15 1.89 -4.01
C ARG A 240 -17.48 2.13 -3.30
N LEU A 241 -17.57 1.87 -2.00
CA LEU A 241 -18.77 2.15 -1.21
C LEU A 241 -19.09 3.65 -1.19
N GLN A 242 -18.08 4.51 -1.03
CA GLN A 242 -18.25 5.97 -1.11
C GLN A 242 -18.80 6.39 -2.47
N ALA A 243 -18.32 5.76 -3.55
CA ALA A 243 -18.85 5.96 -4.90
C ALA A 243 -20.20 5.24 -5.17
N SER A 244 -20.84 4.66 -4.15
CA SER A 244 -22.08 3.88 -4.24
C SER A 244 -22.02 2.75 -5.28
N GLN A 245 -20.85 2.15 -5.47
CA GLN A 245 -20.65 1.09 -6.45
C GLN A 245 -20.84 -0.29 -5.81
N PRO A 246 -21.56 -1.21 -6.49
CA PRO A 246 -21.76 -2.56 -5.98
C PRO A 246 -20.41 -3.25 -5.83
N THR A 247 -20.23 -3.94 -4.71
CA THR A 247 -18.96 -4.58 -4.36
C THR A 247 -19.24 -5.87 -3.60
N ILE A 248 -18.50 -6.92 -3.93
CA ILE A 248 -18.55 -8.22 -3.26
C ILE A 248 -17.25 -8.38 -2.47
N LEU A 249 -17.33 -8.91 -1.26
CA LEU A 249 -16.19 -9.20 -0.40
C LEU A 249 -16.22 -10.68 0.01
N VAL A 250 -15.13 -11.39 -0.27
CA VAL A 250 -14.95 -12.81 0.04
C VAL A 250 -13.72 -12.97 0.93
N THR A 251 -13.94 -13.27 2.20
CA THR A 251 -12.86 -13.48 3.20
C THR A 251 -12.94 -14.85 3.86
N HIS A 252 -13.94 -15.66 3.51
CA HIS A 252 -14.23 -16.97 4.09
C HIS A 252 -14.80 -17.90 3.02
N PRO A 253 -14.51 -19.22 3.03
CA PRO A 253 -14.98 -20.15 1.99
C PRO A 253 -16.50 -20.34 1.97
N GLU A 254 -17.15 -20.25 3.13
CA GLU A 254 -18.58 -20.58 3.25
C GLU A 254 -19.53 -19.39 3.00
N ARG A 255 -19.03 -18.16 2.94
CA ARG A 255 -19.88 -16.96 2.91
C ARG A 255 -19.29 -15.84 2.08
N VAL A 256 -20.17 -15.09 1.44
CA VAL A 256 -19.87 -13.90 0.64
C VAL A 256 -20.64 -12.72 1.21
N ILE A 257 -19.99 -11.55 1.28
CA ILE A 257 -20.65 -10.30 1.65
C ILE A 257 -20.86 -9.46 0.40
N VAL A 258 -22.11 -9.14 0.08
CA VAL A 258 -22.46 -8.31 -1.08
C VAL A 258 -22.94 -6.95 -0.60
N PHE A 259 -22.29 -5.88 -1.07
CA PHE A 259 -22.65 -4.50 -0.78
C PHE A 259 -23.43 -3.93 -1.96
N LEU A 260 -24.72 -3.66 -1.75
CA LEU A 260 -25.63 -3.06 -2.72
C LEU A 260 -26.23 -1.77 -2.13
N ARG A 261 -26.96 -1.02 -2.96
CA ARG A 261 -27.65 0.22 -2.53
C ARG A 261 -28.55 0.04 -1.30
N ARG A 262 -29.13 -1.15 -1.11
CA ARG A 262 -30.02 -1.46 0.01
C ARG A 262 -29.27 -1.84 1.30
N GLY A 263 -27.98 -2.15 1.22
CA GLY A 263 -27.19 -2.56 2.36
C GLY A 263 -26.18 -3.66 2.05
N PRO A 264 -25.42 -4.07 3.08
CA PRO A 264 -24.58 -5.25 3.04
C PRO A 264 -25.38 -6.51 3.37
N PHE A 265 -25.02 -7.58 2.69
CA PHE A 265 -25.79 -8.81 2.62
C PHE A 265 -24.86 -10.01 2.74
N SER A 266 -25.10 -10.90 3.70
CA SER A 266 -24.34 -12.14 3.86
C SER A 266 -25.06 -13.28 3.16
N ILE A 267 -24.42 -13.87 2.16
CA ILE A 267 -24.95 -14.97 1.36
C ILE A 267 -24.07 -16.20 1.59
N PRO A 268 -24.64 -17.38 1.91
CA PRO A 268 -23.89 -18.64 1.90
C PRO A 268 -23.29 -18.89 0.51
N MET A 269 -22.06 -19.39 0.43
CA MET A 269 -21.39 -19.64 -0.86
C MET A 269 -22.19 -20.61 -1.74
N ALA A 270 -22.88 -21.58 -1.13
CA ALA A 270 -23.74 -22.54 -1.83
C ALA A 270 -24.90 -21.87 -2.59
N ASP A 271 -25.40 -20.74 -2.11
CA ASP A 271 -26.54 -20.01 -2.69
C ASP A 271 -26.09 -18.85 -3.60
N PHE A 272 -24.77 -18.63 -3.73
CA PHE A 272 -24.24 -17.47 -4.44
C PHE A 272 -24.50 -17.51 -5.95
N GLU A 273 -24.53 -18.70 -6.56
CA GLU A 273 -24.83 -18.84 -8.00
C GLU A 273 -26.24 -18.38 -8.35
N ASP A 274 -27.21 -18.58 -7.46
CA ASP A 274 -28.57 -18.09 -7.68
C ASP A 274 -28.64 -16.58 -7.44
N ALA A 275 -27.97 -16.09 -6.39
CA ALA A 275 -27.91 -14.67 -6.06
C ALA A 275 -27.14 -13.84 -7.10
N MET A 276 -26.15 -14.38 -7.81
CA MET A 276 -25.33 -13.60 -8.75
C MET A 276 -26.15 -12.99 -9.90
N GLN A 277 -27.29 -13.59 -10.24
CA GLN A 277 -28.17 -13.14 -11.33
C GLN A 277 -28.77 -11.75 -11.08
N VAL A 278 -28.85 -11.34 -9.82
CA VAL A 278 -29.40 -10.04 -9.41
C VAL A 278 -28.32 -9.04 -9.00
N ILE A 279 -27.06 -9.46 -8.92
CA ILE A 279 -25.95 -8.57 -8.59
C ILE A 279 -25.54 -7.83 -9.89
N PRO A 280 -25.45 -6.49 -9.89
CA PRO A 280 -25.03 -5.77 -11.08
C PRO A 280 -23.67 -6.24 -11.59
N THR A 281 -23.53 -6.42 -12.90
CA THR A 281 -22.28 -6.86 -13.54
C THR A 281 -21.12 -5.88 -13.36
N THR A 282 -21.43 -4.64 -12.96
CA THR A 282 -20.46 -3.59 -12.58
C THR A 282 -19.82 -3.84 -11.20
N ALA A 283 -20.26 -4.88 -10.48
CA ALA A 283 -19.69 -5.24 -9.20
C ALA A 283 -18.24 -5.72 -9.34
N TRP A 284 -17.41 -5.29 -8.40
CA TRP A 284 -16.07 -5.86 -8.20
C TRP A 284 -16.13 -6.88 -7.09
N CYS A 285 -15.43 -8.00 -7.26
CA CYS A 285 -15.26 -9.02 -6.24
C CYS A 285 -13.87 -8.93 -5.62
N LEU A 286 -13.84 -8.49 -4.36
CA LEU A 286 -12.63 -8.36 -3.55
C LEU A 286 -12.43 -9.66 -2.77
N VAL A 287 -11.36 -10.38 -3.04
CA VAL A 287 -11.10 -11.70 -2.44
C VAL A 287 -9.83 -11.67 -1.60
N ASP A 288 -9.95 -11.86 -0.29
CA ASP A 288 -8.82 -11.97 0.62
C ASP A 288 -8.45 -13.44 0.79
N ALA A 289 -7.52 -13.95 -0.03
CA ALA A 289 -7.00 -15.29 0.11
C ALA A 289 -6.03 -15.35 1.30
N ASN A 290 -6.48 -16.01 2.36
CA ASN A 290 -5.85 -16.06 3.66
C ASN A 290 -5.79 -17.52 4.18
N GLU A 291 -5.51 -17.73 5.46
CA GLU A 291 -5.41 -19.07 6.05
C GLU A 291 -6.73 -19.86 6.00
N SER A 292 -7.87 -19.16 6.07
CA SER A 292 -9.19 -19.80 5.98
C SER A 292 -9.69 -19.93 4.54
N LEU A 293 -9.22 -19.06 3.64
CA LEU A 293 -9.60 -19.04 2.23
C LEU A 293 -8.35 -19.25 1.35
N GLU A 294 -8.09 -20.52 1.02
CA GLU A 294 -6.90 -20.91 0.26
C GLU A 294 -6.87 -20.30 -1.16
N THR A 295 -7.98 -20.13 -1.85
CA THR A 295 -7.98 -19.58 -3.22
C THR A 295 -9.30 -18.94 -3.57
N VAL A 296 -9.41 -18.30 -4.74
CA VAL A 296 -10.69 -17.79 -5.23
C VAL A 296 -11.62 -18.99 -5.49
N PRO A 297 -12.81 -19.06 -4.84
CA PRO A 297 -13.75 -20.16 -5.06
C PRO A 297 -14.19 -20.25 -6.52
N GLU A 298 -14.50 -21.45 -7.00
CA GLU A 298 -14.93 -21.68 -8.38
C GLU A 298 -16.20 -20.92 -8.75
N THR A 299 -17.16 -20.93 -7.82
CA THR A 299 -18.38 -20.12 -7.87
C THR A 299 -18.11 -18.62 -8.05
N ILE A 300 -16.94 -18.11 -7.65
CA ILE A 300 -16.54 -16.71 -7.83
C ILE A 300 -15.81 -16.49 -9.17
N PHE A 301 -14.80 -17.29 -9.54
CA PHE A 301 -14.05 -17.03 -10.78
C PHE A 301 -14.83 -17.33 -12.06
N ASN A 302 -15.89 -18.14 -11.97
CA ASN A 302 -16.82 -18.39 -13.06
C ASN A 302 -17.82 -17.23 -13.31
N THR A 303 -17.85 -16.22 -12.43
CA THR A 303 -18.73 -15.05 -12.58
C THR A 303 -18.24 -14.06 -13.66
N PRO A 304 -19.10 -13.12 -14.11
CA PRO A 304 -18.68 -12.03 -14.98
C PRO A 304 -18.02 -10.86 -14.21
N PHE A 305 -17.93 -10.91 -12.88
CA PHE A 305 -17.42 -9.80 -12.08
C PHE A 305 -15.91 -9.63 -12.27
N PHE A 306 -15.44 -8.39 -12.15
CA PHE A 306 -14.00 -8.12 -12.06
C PHE A 306 -13.49 -8.58 -10.69
N ILE A 307 -12.43 -9.39 -10.67
CA ILE A 307 -11.91 -10.00 -9.43
C ILE A 307 -10.62 -9.30 -9.02
N LEU A 308 -10.56 -8.79 -7.80
CA LEU A 308 -9.34 -8.27 -7.19
C LEU A 308 -9.00 -9.13 -5.98
N GLN A 309 -7.99 -9.97 -6.12
CA GLN A 309 -7.54 -10.86 -5.06
C GLN A 309 -6.34 -10.26 -4.32
N ALA A 310 -6.32 -10.32 -2.99
CA ALA A 310 -5.08 -10.26 -2.21
C ALA A 310 -4.68 -11.67 -1.83
N ALA A 311 -3.42 -12.04 -2.07
CA ALA A 311 -2.93 -13.38 -1.83
C ALA A 311 -1.49 -13.38 -1.34
N LEU A 312 -1.13 -14.41 -0.56
CA LEU A 312 0.28 -14.76 -0.38
C LEU A 312 0.82 -15.35 -1.69
N PRO A 313 2.13 -15.24 -1.96
CA PRO A 313 2.76 -15.79 -3.15
C PRO A 313 2.94 -17.32 -3.03
N LYS A 314 1.85 -18.05 -2.76
CA LYS A 314 1.83 -19.51 -2.77
C LYS A 314 1.03 -19.99 -3.98
N ARG A 315 1.53 -21.02 -4.67
CA ARG A 315 0.85 -21.68 -5.80
C ARG A 315 -0.65 -21.89 -5.58
N GLN A 316 -1.01 -22.42 -4.42
CA GLN A 316 -2.40 -22.72 -4.04
C GLN A 316 -3.30 -21.48 -4.09
N HIS A 317 -2.80 -20.33 -3.62
CA HIS A 317 -3.52 -19.06 -3.69
C HIS A 317 -3.66 -18.53 -5.11
N LEU A 318 -2.70 -18.83 -6.00
CA LEU A 318 -2.64 -18.29 -7.36
C LEU A 318 -3.25 -19.22 -8.43
N GLN A 319 -3.56 -20.48 -8.10
CA GLN A 319 -3.88 -21.52 -9.09
C GLN A 319 -5.12 -21.22 -9.96
N TRP A 320 -6.06 -20.42 -9.47
CA TRP A 320 -7.27 -20.07 -10.22
C TRP A 320 -6.96 -19.15 -11.41
N ALA A 321 -5.84 -18.41 -11.38
CA ALA A 321 -5.39 -17.59 -12.51
C ALA A 321 -5.16 -18.43 -13.76
N ASN A 322 -4.67 -19.67 -13.60
CA ASN A 322 -4.46 -20.59 -14.72
C ASN A 322 -5.76 -21.12 -15.33
N LYS A 323 -6.90 -20.92 -14.64
CA LYS A 323 -8.23 -21.36 -15.11
C LYS A 323 -8.98 -20.25 -15.85
N THR A 324 -8.48 -19.01 -15.81
CA THR A 324 -9.20 -17.82 -16.30
C THR A 324 -8.28 -16.93 -17.14
N ILE A 325 -8.72 -16.56 -18.35
CA ILE A 325 -7.97 -15.62 -19.20
C ILE A 325 -8.17 -14.19 -18.68
N GLY A 326 -7.13 -13.36 -18.80
CA GLY A 326 -7.19 -11.94 -18.43
C GLY A 326 -6.99 -11.68 -16.94
N ILE A 327 -6.33 -12.60 -16.23
CA ILE A 327 -5.91 -12.39 -14.86
C ILE A 327 -4.48 -11.86 -14.86
N LEU A 328 -4.31 -10.66 -14.33
CA LEU A 328 -3.01 -10.00 -14.20
C LEU A 328 -2.49 -10.14 -12.77
N GLN A 329 -1.18 -10.08 -12.60
CA GLN A 329 -0.53 -10.13 -11.30
C GLN A 329 0.10 -8.77 -11.00
N TYR A 330 0.00 -8.35 -9.73
CA TYR A 330 0.60 -7.13 -9.21
C TYR A 330 1.39 -7.46 -7.95
N VAL A 331 2.71 -7.37 -8.02
CA VAL A 331 3.58 -7.54 -6.86
C VAL A 331 3.70 -6.19 -6.15
N MET A 332 3.16 -6.15 -4.94
CA MET A 332 3.15 -4.98 -4.07
C MET A 332 4.51 -4.83 -3.39
N LYS A 333 5.04 -3.60 -3.40
CA LYS A 333 6.30 -3.29 -2.71
C LYS A 333 6.18 -3.49 -1.19
N PRO A 334 7.24 -3.97 -0.53
CA PRO A 334 7.37 -3.91 0.91
C PRO A 334 7.25 -2.48 1.46
N PHE A 335 7.16 -2.33 2.78
CA PHE A 335 7.12 -1.00 3.37
C PHE A 335 8.46 -0.29 3.19
N SER A 336 8.46 1.01 2.92
CA SER A 336 9.67 1.83 3.10
C SER A 336 9.87 2.16 4.59
N LEU A 337 11.05 2.63 4.97
CA LEU A 337 11.28 3.10 6.34
C LEU A 337 10.36 4.26 6.70
N SER A 338 10.13 5.20 5.77
CA SER A 338 9.20 6.32 5.98
C SER A 338 7.76 5.84 6.25
N GLU A 339 7.29 4.82 5.52
CA GLU A 339 5.99 4.19 5.74
C GLU A 339 5.90 3.50 7.12
N LEU A 340 6.97 2.85 7.57
CA LEU A 340 7.03 2.25 8.91
C LEU A 340 6.96 3.33 10.02
N ILE A 341 7.62 4.47 9.81
CA ILE A 341 7.57 5.59 10.76
C ILE A 341 6.15 6.18 10.84
N ILE A 342 5.47 6.32 9.69
CA ILE A 342 4.09 6.79 9.65
C ILE A 342 3.16 5.83 10.41
N GLY A 343 3.29 4.52 10.19
CA GLY A 343 2.38 3.54 10.78
C GLY A 343 2.59 3.28 12.29
N ARG A 344 3.76 3.56 12.85
CA ARG A 344 4.10 3.21 14.25
C ARG A 344 3.18 3.86 15.29
N ASN A 345 2.80 5.12 15.08
CA ASN A 345 2.01 5.91 16.03
C ASN A 345 0.51 5.62 15.95
N ARG A 346 0.13 4.64 15.13
CA ARG A 346 -1.25 4.22 14.90
C ARG A 346 -1.57 2.88 15.55
N SER A 347 -0.68 2.36 16.39
CA SER A 347 -0.97 1.22 17.26
C SER A 347 -2.04 1.59 18.28
N LEU A 348 -3.04 0.72 18.43
CA LEU A 348 -4.07 0.85 19.47
C LEU A 348 -3.52 0.50 20.86
N ASP A 349 -2.31 -0.07 20.94
CA ASP A 349 -1.61 -0.31 22.19
C ASP A 349 -0.68 0.86 22.52
N VAL A 350 -1.24 1.81 23.30
CA VAL A 350 -0.59 3.07 23.71
C VAL A 350 0.64 2.83 24.60
N SER A 351 0.79 1.62 25.17
CA SER A 351 1.79 1.35 26.21
C SER A 351 3.23 1.20 25.71
N LYS A 352 3.47 1.11 24.40
CA LYS A 352 4.80 0.95 23.81
C LYS A 352 4.96 1.73 22.50
N THR A 353 5.35 2.99 22.61
CA THR A 353 5.81 3.76 21.45
C THR A 353 7.16 3.22 20.99
N LEU A 354 7.22 2.71 19.76
CA LEU A 354 8.48 2.27 19.12
C LEU A 354 9.27 3.50 18.65
N SER A 355 10.55 3.60 19.00
CA SER A 355 11.41 4.68 18.51
C SER A 355 11.72 4.54 17.02
N GLU A 356 11.96 5.66 16.36
CA GLU A 356 12.35 5.74 14.96
C GLU A 356 13.67 5.03 14.69
N GLU A 357 14.63 5.19 15.60
CA GLU A 357 15.90 4.47 15.60
C GLU A 357 15.71 2.95 15.64
N SER A 358 14.80 2.44 16.49
CA SER A 358 14.53 1.00 16.57
C SER A 358 13.94 0.46 15.26
N LEU A 359 13.08 1.26 14.60
CA LEU A 359 12.52 0.91 13.29
C LEU A 359 13.58 0.93 12.20
N GLN A 360 14.45 1.93 12.19
CA GLN A 360 15.57 2.05 11.26
C GLN A 360 16.53 0.87 11.42
N GLU A 361 16.86 0.50 12.65
CA GLU A 361 17.74 -0.63 12.93
C GLU A 361 17.11 -1.96 12.54
N TYR A 362 15.81 -2.14 12.81
CA TYR A 362 15.07 -3.29 12.31
C TYR A 362 15.12 -3.35 10.77
N TYR A 363 14.83 -2.22 10.11
CA TYR A 363 14.76 -2.11 8.65
C TYR A 363 16.09 -2.45 7.99
N ARG A 364 17.21 -1.99 8.54
CA ARG A 364 18.57 -2.31 8.08
C ARG A 364 18.91 -3.79 8.20
N ARG A 365 18.37 -4.46 9.23
CA ARG A 365 18.72 -5.86 9.54
C ARG A 365 17.77 -6.89 8.95
N TYR A 366 16.51 -6.58 8.73
CA TYR A 366 15.46 -7.58 8.46
C TYR A 366 14.47 -7.15 7.40
N THR A 367 13.57 -8.06 7.03
CA THR A 367 12.55 -7.82 6.02
C THR A 367 11.59 -6.69 6.40
N PRO A 368 11.37 -5.70 5.52
CA PRO A 368 10.49 -4.56 5.80
C PRO A 368 8.99 -4.89 5.69
N SER A 369 8.53 -5.74 6.62
CA SER A 369 7.15 -6.11 6.83
C SER A 369 6.60 -5.38 8.05
N ALA A 370 5.62 -4.49 7.86
CA ALA A 370 5.01 -3.73 8.96
C ALA A 370 4.55 -4.62 10.12
N ARG A 371 3.96 -5.79 9.81
CA ARG A 371 3.54 -6.77 10.82
C ARG A 371 4.70 -7.20 11.72
N PHE A 372 5.82 -7.60 11.13
CA PHE A 372 6.97 -8.11 11.87
C PHE A 372 7.77 -6.98 12.52
N THR A 373 7.96 -5.86 11.81
CA THR A 373 8.64 -4.68 12.34
C THR A 373 7.99 -4.21 13.65
N TYR A 374 6.66 -3.97 13.67
CA TYR A 374 6.01 -3.48 14.89
C TYR A 374 5.98 -4.52 16.02
N GLN A 375 6.06 -5.81 15.69
CA GLN A 375 6.11 -6.88 16.68
C GLN A 375 7.51 -7.03 17.32
N HIS A 376 8.57 -6.69 16.59
CA HIS A 376 9.93 -7.11 16.94
C HIS A 376 10.95 -5.97 17.08
N ALA A 377 10.71 -4.78 16.51
CA ALA A 377 11.65 -3.66 16.56
C ALA A 377 11.98 -3.22 18.00
N GLY A 378 11.03 -3.36 18.95
CA GLY A 378 11.28 -3.04 20.36
C GLY A 378 12.11 -4.08 21.12
N ASN A 379 12.46 -5.22 20.52
CA ASN A 379 13.33 -6.24 21.13
C ASN A 379 14.10 -7.00 20.05
N LEU A 380 15.05 -6.30 19.42
CA LEU A 380 15.85 -6.83 18.33
C LEU A 380 16.72 -8.02 18.74
N ASP A 381 17.24 -8.07 19.95
CA ASP A 381 18.06 -9.20 20.41
C ASP A 381 17.28 -10.51 20.42
N LYS A 382 16.05 -10.50 20.92
CA LYS A 382 15.18 -11.68 20.90
C LYS A 382 14.86 -12.10 19.47
N TYR A 383 14.60 -11.14 18.59
CA TYR A 383 14.31 -11.43 17.19
C TYR A 383 15.54 -11.94 16.42
N THR A 384 16.71 -11.37 16.67
CA THR A 384 18.01 -11.85 16.15
C THR A 384 18.20 -13.33 16.47
N LYS A 385 18.01 -13.73 17.73
CA LYS A 385 18.14 -15.14 18.15
C LYS A 385 17.13 -16.05 17.43
N PHE A 386 15.90 -15.57 17.24
CA PHE A 386 14.88 -16.29 16.48
C PHE A 386 15.29 -16.49 15.02
N VAL A 387 15.69 -15.42 14.32
CA VAL A 387 16.13 -15.47 12.92
C VAL A 387 17.36 -16.35 12.77
N GLN A 388 18.35 -16.22 13.65
CA GLN A 388 19.51 -17.13 13.68
C GLN A 388 19.05 -18.58 13.83
N GLY A 389 18.10 -18.88 14.71
CA GLY A 389 17.51 -20.22 14.85
C GLY A 389 16.88 -20.76 13.56
N LEU A 390 16.25 -19.89 12.76
CA LEU A 390 15.75 -20.24 11.43
C LEU A 390 16.89 -20.50 10.43
N LEU A 391 17.92 -19.65 10.45
CA LEU A 391 19.08 -19.78 9.56
C LEU A 391 19.85 -21.08 9.83
N HIS A 392 19.99 -21.52 11.09
CA HIS A 392 20.60 -22.82 11.40
C HIS A 392 19.85 -24.02 10.79
N GLN A 393 18.58 -23.86 10.41
CA GLN A 393 17.78 -24.89 9.73
C GLN A 393 17.88 -24.81 8.20
N LEU A 394 18.54 -23.77 7.68
CA LEU A 394 18.71 -23.49 6.27
C LEU A 394 20.00 -24.15 5.77
N THR A 395 19.86 -25.24 5.02
CA THR A 395 20.98 -25.82 4.26
C THR A 395 21.07 -25.15 2.88
N ASP A 396 22.24 -25.15 2.25
CA ASP A 396 22.42 -24.59 0.90
C ASP A 396 21.46 -25.23 -0.12
N GLY A 397 21.27 -26.56 -0.04
CA GLY A 397 20.28 -27.27 -0.85
C GLY A 397 18.85 -26.80 -0.60
N ARG A 398 18.48 -26.50 0.66
CA ARG A 398 17.17 -25.93 0.99
C ARG A 398 17.00 -24.52 0.45
N LEU A 399 18.01 -23.66 0.56
CA LEU A 399 17.96 -22.29 0.03
C LEU A 399 17.79 -22.29 -1.50
N LYS A 400 18.58 -23.10 -2.21
CA LYS A 400 18.44 -23.29 -3.67
C LYS A 400 17.06 -23.80 -4.04
N ASN A 401 16.55 -24.77 -3.29
CA ASN A 401 15.19 -25.28 -3.51
C ASN A 401 14.13 -24.21 -3.25
N LEU A 402 14.28 -23.37 -2.22
CA LEU A 402 13.33 -22.28 -1.93
C LEU A 402 13.30 -21.24 -3.05
N ILE A 403 14.47 -20.82 -3.53
CA ILE A 403 14.59 -19.83 -4.61
C ILE A 403 14.07 -20.43 -5.93
N GLY A 404 14.49 -21.65 -6.26
CA GLY A 404 14.11 -22.31 -7.51
C GLY A 404 12.66 -22.82 -7.54
N ALA A 405 12.07 -23.11 -6.38
CA ALA A 405 10.69 -23.60 -6.32
C ALA A 405 9.67 -22.45 -6.36
N PHE A 406 10.04 -21.21 -6.02
CA PHE A 406 9.08 -20.12 -5.97
C PHE A 406 8.46 -19.80 -7.34
N PRO A 407 7.14 -19.51 -7.42
CA PRO A 407 6.16 -19.33 -6.33
C PRO A 407 5.51 -20.63 -5.78
N LEU A 408 6.17 -21.78 -5.87
CA LEU A 408 5.57 -23.11 -5.67
C LEU A 408 5.99 -23.84 -4.37
N ASN A 409 4.95 -24.41 -3.73
CA ASN A 409 4.94 -25.51 -2.76
C ASN A 409 6.04 -25.52 -1.68
N VAL A 410 6.13 -24.43 -0.93
CA VAL A 410 6.99 -24.34 0.25
C VAL A 410 6.27 -24.99 1.44
N ASP A 411 6.95 -25.88 2.18
CA ASP A 411 6.41 -26.46 3.41
C ASP A 411 6.37 -25.42 4.57
N SER A 412 5.80 -25.77 5.72
CA SER A 412 5.62 -24.82 6.83
C SER A 412 6.93 -24.25 7.39
N VAL A 413 8.03 -25.01 7.34
CA VAL A 413 9.35 -24.54 7.79
C VAL A 413 9.94 -23.58 6.76
N GLY A 414 9.81 -23.91 5.47
CA GLY A 414 10.19 -23.03 4.38
C GLY A 414 9.38 -21.73 4.37
N GLU A 415 8.13 -21.73 4.84
CA GLU A 415 7.32 -20.52 4.97
C GLU A 415 7.94 -19.53 5.98
N GLN A 416 8.36 -20.01 7.15
CA GLN A 416 9.00 -19.15 8.15
C GLN A 416 10.29 -18.53 7.59
N ILE A 417 11.12 -19.33 6.90
CA ILE A 417 12.33 -18.83 6.24
C ILE A 417 11.97 -17.78 5.17
N LEU A 418 10.99 -18.08 4.31
CA LEU A 418 10.52 -17.16 3.28
C LEU A 418 10.00 -15.84 3.86
N TYR A 419 9.43 -15.86 5.06
CA TYR A 419 8.81 -14.69 5.68
C TYR A 419 9.77 -13.84 6.50
N HIS A 420 10.86 -14.42 6.99
CA HIS A 420 11.79 -13.74 7.90
C HIS A 420 13.17 -13.49 7.31
N VAL A 421 13.54 -14.21 6.24
CA VAL A 421 14.86 -14.12 5.60
C VAL A 421 14.77 -13.55 4.20
N LEU A 422 13.76 -13.97 3.43
CA LEU A 422 13.59 -13.59 2.04
C LEU A 422 12.55 -12.47 1.88
N THR A 423 12.76 -11.60 0.90
CA THR A 423 11.81 -10.58 0.47
C THR A 423 11.25 -10.98 -0.87
N VAL A 424 9.94 -10.82 -1.03
CA VAL A 424 9.25 -10.95 -2.34
C VAL A 424 8.85 -9.55 -2.77
N THR A 425 9.43 -9.07 -3.88
CA THR A 425 9.23 -7.71 -4.40
C THR A 425 9.22 -7.71 -5.93
N ALA A 426 9.03 -6.54 -6.54
CA ALA A 426 9.30 -6.32 -7.96
C ALA A 426 10.46 -5.33 -8.09
N LYS A 427 11.37 -5.59 -9.03
CA LYS A 427 12.52 -4.73 -9.29
C LYS A 427 12.12 -3.43 -9.98
N ALA A 428 12.82 -2.35 -9.64
CA ALA A 428 12.69 -1.07 -10.34
C ALA A 428 12.87 -1.25 -11.86
N GLY A 429 12.05 -0.55 -12.64
CA GLY A 429 12.02 -0.65 -14.10
C GLY A 429 11.49 -1.97 -14.67
N SER A 430 11.20 -2.96 -13.82
CA SER A 430 10.76 -4.30 -14.25
C SER A 430 9.23 -4.41 -14.23
N GLN A 431 8.69 -5.47 -14.83
CA GLN A 431 7.25 -5.71 -14.82
C GLN A 431 6.76 -6.13 -13.43
N ARG A 432 5.71 -5.48 -12.92
CA ARG A 432 5.08 -5.82 -11.63
C ARG A 432 4.41 -7.19 -11.59
N SER A 433 4.22 -7.83 -12.74
CA SER A 433 3.68 -9.19 -12.85
C SER A 433 4.68 -10.27 -12.47
N ILE A 434 5.98 -9.96 -12.46
CA ILE A 434 7.06 -10.92 -12.22
C ILE A 434 7.58 -10.70 -10.80
N PRO A 435 7.26 -11.59 -9.85
CA PRO A 435 7.82 -11.49 -8.51
C PRO A 435 9.29 -11.88 -8.53
N GLU A 436 10.10 -11.07 -7.88
CA GLU A 436 11.49 -11.36 -7.56
C GLU A 436 11.63 -11.71 -6.09
N ILE A 437 12.56 -12.62 -5.81
CA ILE A 437 12.95 -12.97 -4.46
C ILE A 437 14.39 -12.54 -4.24
N ASP A 438 14.62 -11.89 -3.12
CA ASP A 438 15.97 -11.54 -2.69
C ASP A 438 16.15 -11.80 -1.18
N ILE A 439 17.39 -11.83 -0.73
CA ILE A 439 17.73 -11.77 0.69
C ILE A 439 17.40 -10.36 1.18
N SER A 440 16.65 -10.26 2.27
CA SER A 440 16.00 -9.01 2.64
C SER A 440 16.95 -7.90 3.09
N SER A 441 18.18 -8.24 3.47
CA SER A 441 19.17 -7.28 3.95
C SER A 441 20.59 -7.81 3.80
N HIS A 442 21.55 -6.89 3.76
CA HIS A 442 22.97 -7.22 3.83
C HIS A 442 23.33 -7.98 5.12
N HIS A 443 22.72 -7.60 6.25
CA HIS A 443 22.91 -8.30 7.53
C HIS A 443 22.52 -9.78 7.45
N LEU A 444 21.37 -10.09 6.85
CA LEU A 444 20.93 -11.47 6.66
C LEU A 444 21.87 -12.24 5.72
N SER A 445 22.35 -11.60 4.65
CA SER A 445 23.34 -12.18 3.75
C SER A 445 24.63 -12.56 4.50
N GLN A 446 25.16 -11.65 5.33
CA GLN A 446 26.33 -11.92 6.17
C GLN A 446 26.10 -13.09 7.13
N LEU A 447 24.93 -13.16 7.78
CA LEU A 447 24.60 -14.27 8.68
C LEU A 447 24.58 -15.62 7.94
N ILE A 448 24.05 -15.66 6.71
CA ILE A 448 24.04 -16.86 5.86
C ILE A 448 25.46 -17.27 5.46
N GLN A 449 26.31 -16.31 5.11
CA GLN A 449 27.71 -16.56 4.73
C GLN A 449 28.52 -17.12 5.90
N LEU A 450 28.38 -16.53 7.10
CA LEU A 450 29.09 -16.98 8.30
C LEU A 450 28.76 -18.43 8.65
N GLN A 451 27.48 -18.83 8.54
CA GLN A 451 27.10 -20.23 8.79
C GLN A 451 27.74 -21.19 7.79
N SER A 452 27.79 -20.81 6.51
CA SER A 452 28.38 -21.62 5.44
C SER A 452 29.89 -21.84 5.64
N SER A 453 30.60 -20.84 6.15
CA SER A 453 32.05 -20.92 6.41
C SER A 453 32.44 -21.83 7.58
N SER A 454 31.51 -22.08 8.51
CA SER A 454 31.77 -22.98 9.65
C SER A 454 31.66 -24.46 9.29
N ALA A 455 31.01 -24.77 8.17
CA ALA A 455 30.98 -26.10 7.59
C ALA A 455 32.22 -26.27 6.72
N THR A 456 33.19 -27.07 7.16
CA THR A 456 34.41 -27.43 6.43
C THR A 456 34.05 -28.23 5.16
N VAL A 457 33.51 -27.56 4.15
CA VAL A 457 33.24 -28.11 2.83
C VAL A 457 34.36 -27.63 1.92
N VAL A 458 35.37 -28.47 1.80
CA VAL A 458 36.41 -28.35 0.77
C VAL A 458 35.72 -28.46 -0.59
N GLY A 459 35.53 -27.33 -1.25
CA GLY A 459 35.05 -27.24 -2.63
C GLY A 459 33.56 -26.91 -2.79
N CYS A 460 33.21 -25.63 -2.69
CA CYS A 460 32.02 -25.14 -3.38
C CYS A 460 32.30 -23.77 -3.99
N CYS A 461 32.15 -23.71 -5.32
CA CYS A 461 32.20 -22.48 -6.10
C CYS A 461 31.22 -21.46 -5.55
N VAL A 462 31.67 -20.22 -5.43
CA VAL A 462 30.83 -19.04 -5.26
C VAL A 462 29.76 -19.09 -6.34
N LEU A 463 28.52 -19.42 -5.95
CA LEU A 463 27.37 -19.15 -6.80
C LEU A 463 27.39 -17.64 -7.03
N GLY A 464 27.52 -17.23 -8.29
CA GLY A 464 27.31 -15.86 -8.71
C GLY A 464 25.85 -15.50 -8.46
N PHE A 465 25.50 -15.28 -7.20
CA PHE A 465 24.38 -14.43 -6.86
C PHE A 465 24.75 -13.06 -7.40
N ASN A 466 24.01 -12.58 -8.40
CA ASN A 466 23.95 -11.15 -8.67
C ASN A 466 23.33 -10.52 -7.42
N LEU A 467 24.17 -10.25 -6.42
CA LEU A 467 23.88 -9.39 -5.27
C LEU A 467 23.80 -7.95 -5.78
N HIS A 468 22.86 -7.69 -6.68
CA HIS A 468 22.32 -6.34 -6.80
C HIS A 468 21.39 -6.19 -5.61
N ALA A 469 21.94 -5.73 -4.49
CA ALA A 469 21.13 -5.21 -3.40
C ALA A 469 20.08 -4.29 -4.01
N ALA A 470 18.81 -4.62 -3.80
CA ALA A 470 17.67 -3.98 -4.44
C ALA A 470 17.68 -2.46 -4.24
N GLY A 471 18.25 -1.66 -5.14
CA GLY A 471 18.09 -0.19 -5.18
C GLY A 471 18.48 0.62 -3.92
N TYR A 472 18.95 -0.02 -2.85
CA TYR A 472 19.49 0.64 -1.67
C TYR A 472 20.96 0.92 -1.96
N GLY A 473 21.26 2.14 -2.41
CA GLY A 473 22.56 2.56 -2.95
C GLY A 473 23.74 2.25 -2.04
N TRP A 474 24.45 1.16 -2.36
CA TRP A 474 25.82 0.92 -1.92
C TRP A 474 26.57 0.31 -3.09
N ARG A 475 27.43 1.10 -3.75
CA ARG A 475 28.43 0.59 -4.69
C ARG A 475 29.62 0.07 -3.88
N VAL A 476 30.03 -1.17 -4.16
CA VAL A 476 31.33 -1.71 -3.72
C VAL A 476 32.26 -1.64 -4.92
N ASP A 477 32.74 -0.44 -5.23
CA ASP A 477 33.89 -0.22 -6.10
C ASP A 477 35.01 0.25 -5.16
N ASP A 478 35.83 -0.68 -4.66
CA ASP A 478 37.22 -0.47 -4.17
C ASP A 478 37.70 -1.69 -3.36
N LEU A 479 37.96 -2.79 -4.05
CA LEU A 479 38.87 -3.83 -3.58
C LEU A 479 39.73 -4.29 -4.76
N ASP A 480 40.73 -3.46 -5.08
CA ASP A 480 41.90 -3.91 -5.85
C ASP A 480 42.67 -4.92 -4.99
N VAL A 481 42.43 -6.22 -5.24
CA VAL A 481 43.27 -7.30 -4.73
C VAL A 481 44.13 -7.80 -5.90
N ASP A 482 45.36 -7.31 -5.91
CA ASP A 482 46.43 -7.70 -6.83
C ASP A 482 46.85 -9.15 -6.56
N TRP A 483 46.51 -10.06 -7.47
CA TRP A 483 46.96 -11.46 -7.44
C TRP A 483 48.17 -11.63 -8.35
N SER A 484 49.38 -11.51 -7.78
CA SER A 484 50.60 -12.01 -8.40
C SER A 484 50.82 -13.48 -8.02
N PRO A 485 51.05 -14.41 -8.98
CA PRO A 485 51.42 -15.78 -8.67
C PRO A 485 52.94 -15.88 -8.48
N GLY A 486 53.36 -16.33 -7.30
CA GLY A 486 54.77 -16.60 -6.97
C GLY A 486 54.97 -18.02 -6.46
N LEU A 487 55.42 -18.89 -7.38
CA LEU A 487 56.11 -20.19 -7.26
C LEU A 487 55.52 -21.32 -6.42
#